data_AF-A0A5N6LC75-F1
#
_entry.id   AF-A0A5N6LC75-F1
#
_cell.length_a   1.000
_cell.length_b   1.000
_cell.length_c   1.000
_cell.angle_alpha   90.00
_cell.angle_beta   90.00
_cell.angle_gamma   90.00
#
_symmetry.space_group_name_H-M   'P 1'
#
loop_
_entity.id
_entity.type
_entity.pdbx_description
1 polymer ?
#
loop_
_entity_poly.entity_id
_entity_poly.type
_entity_poly.pdbx_seq_one_letter_code
_entity_poly.pdbx_strand_id
1 'polypeptide(L)'
;MVVLLLYLANLIGPLLLFNLYGIPYMIFVAWLDTVTYLHHHGYEQKLPWYRGKEWSYLRGGLTTVDRDYGLLNKIHHDIGTHVIHHLFPQIPHYHLNEATKAAKPVLGKYYREPKKSGLIPVHLINNLTRSIEQDHFVSDVGDIVYYQTDNDMSGKKKR
;
A
#
# COMPACT_ATOMS: atom_id res chain seq x y z
N MET A 1 -11.11 -24.89 4.76
CA MET A 1 -11.53 -24.02 3.63
C MET A 1 -11.62 -24.78 2.31
N VAL A 2 -10.53 -25.36 1.79
CA VAL A 2 -10.54 -26.05 0.47
C VAL A 2 -11.56 -27.18 0.39
N VAL A 3 -11.61 -28.09 1.38
CA VAL A 3 -12.59 -29.19 1.43
C VAL A 3 -14.04 -28.68 1.41
N LEU A 4 -14.32 -27.59 2.13
CA LEU A 4 -15.64 -26.96 2.16
C LEU A 4 -16.01 -26.37 0.79
N LEU A 5 -15.06 -25.68 0.14
CA LEU A 5 -15.28 -25.13 -1.20
C LEU A 5 -15.48 -26.24 -2.24
N LEU A 6 -14.73 -27.34 -2.16
CA LEU A 6 -14.94 -28.51 -3.03
C LEU A 6 -16.33 -29.14 -2.79
N TYR A 7 -16.72 -29.32 -1.53
CA TYR A 7 -18.06 -29.81 -1.19
C TYR A 7 -19.16 -28.90 -1.74
N LEU A 8 -19.05 -27.58 -1.53
CA LEU A 8 -19.99 -26.61 -2.08
C LEU A 8 -20.00 -26.60 -3.61
N ALA A 9 -18.85 -26.70 -4.27
CA ALA A 9 -18.76 -26.78 -5.72
C ALA A 9 -19.55 -27.97 -6.28
N ASN A 10 -19.54 -29.11 -5.56
CA ASN A 10 -20.33 -30.28 -5.92
C ASN A 10 -21.84 -30.09 -5.65
N LEU A 11 -22.21 -29.35 -4.59
CA LEU A 11 -23.62 -29.11 -4.25
C LEU A 11 -24.31 -28.04 -5.13
N ILE A 12 -23.68 -26.87 -5.28
CA ILE A 12 -24.29 -25.69 -5.93
C ILE A 12 -23.74 -25.43 -7.34
N GLY A 13 -22.78 -26.24 -7.77
CA GLY A 13 -22.09 -26.10 -9.05
C GLY A 13 -20.86 -25.18 -8.98
N PRO A 14 -19.79 -25.50 -9.72
CA PRO A 14 -18.54 -24.75 -9.66
C PRO A 14 -18.67 -23.33 -10.20
N LEU A 15 -19.53 -23.09 -11.20
CA LEU A 15 -19.73 -21.76 -11.77
C LEU A 15 -20.41 -20.80 -10.79
N LEU A 16 -21.44 -21.27 -10.08
CA LEU A 16 -22.12 -20.46 -9.07
C LEU A 16 -21.18 -20.18 -7.90
N LEU A 17 -20.40 -21.18 -7.45
CA LEU A 17 -19.38 -20.97 -6.41
C LEU A 17 -18.32 -19.96 -6.87
N PHE A 18 -17.86 -20.04 -8.12
CA PHE A 18 -16.88 -19.09 -8.66
C PHE A 18 -17.44 -17.66 -8.68
N ASN A 19 -18.70 -17.46 -9.05
CA ASN A 19 -19.33 -16.14 -9.04
C ASN A 19 -19.54 -15.58 -7.62
N LEU A 20 -19.89 -16.43 -6.64
CA LEU A 20 -20.18 -16.00 -5.28
C LEU A 20 -18.94 -15.87 -4.38
N TYR A 21 -17.89 -16.66 -4.66
CA TYR A 21 -16.69 -16.70 -3.84
C TYR A 21 -15.44 -16.32 -4.63
N GLY A 22 -15.22 -16.93 -5.79
CA GLY A 22 -14.02 -16.72 -6.61
C GLY A 22 -13.83 -15.27 -7.05
N ILE A 23 -14.84 -14.70 -7.72
CA ILE A 23 -14.79 -13.30 -8.21
C ILE A 23 -14.63 -12.31 -7.05
N PRO A 24 -15.46 -12.32 -5.99
CA PRO A 24 -15.29 -11.41 -4.86
C PRO A 24 -13.93 -11.56 -4.17
N TYR A 25 -13.44 -12.80 -4.01
CA TYR A 25 -12.13 -13.07 -3.44
C TYR A 25 -11.00 -12.47 -4.28
N MET A 26 -11.02 -12.66 -5.60
CA MET A 26 -10.01 -12.07 -6.49
C MET A 26 -10.04 -10.54 -6.45
N ILE A 27 -11.22 -9.93 -6.44
CA ILE A 27 -11.37 -8.47 -6.31
C ILE A 27 -10.79 -8.00 -4.96
N PHE A 28 -11.13 -8.69 -3.86
CA PHE A 28 -10.63 -8.36 -2.53
C PHE A 28 -9.10 -8.44 -2.46
N VAL A 29 -8.50 -9.53 -2.96
CA VAL A 29 -7.05 -9.71 -2.98
C VAL A 29 -6.38 -8.63 -3.83
N ALA A 30 -6.84 -8.43 -5.07
CA ALA A 30 -6.29 -7.40 -5.94
C ALA A 30 -6.39 -5.99 -5.34
N TRP A 31 -7.50 -5.69 -4.67
CA TRP A 31 -7.70 -4.43 -3.96
C TRP A 31 -6.74 -4.28 -2.78
N LEU A 32 -6.64 -5.29 -1.92
CA LEU A 32 -5.76 -5.28 -0.74
C LEU A 32 -4.28 -5.16 -1.15
N ASP A 33 -3.86 -5.88 -2.19
CA ASP A 33 -2.51 -5.80 -2.74
C ASP A 33 -2.22 -4.40 -3.28
N THR A 34 -3.16 -3.81 -4.03
CA THR A 34 -3.02 -2.45 -4.56
C THR A 34 -2.90 -1.41 -3.46
N VAL A 35 -3.76 -1.50 -2.44
CA VAL A 35 -3.75 -0.60 -1.28
C VAL A 35 -2.44 -0.74 -0.51
N THR A 36 -2.00 -1.96 -0.21
CA THR A 36 -0.73 -2.23 0.47
C THR A 36 0.44 -1.69 -0.35
N TYR A 37 0.48 -1.97 -1.65
CA TYR A 37 1.49 -1.45 -2.57
C TYR A 37 1.59 0.07 -2.49
N LEU A 38 0.46 0.78 -2.61
CA LEU A 38 0.42 2.25 -2.57
C LEU A 38 0.94 2.84 -1.26
N HIS A 39 0.74 2.17 -0.13
CA HIS A 39 1.26 2.64 1.15
C HIS A 39 2.76 2.37 1.34
N HIS A 40 3.34 1.44 0.59
CA HIS A 40 4.76 1.08 0.68
C HIS A 40 5.61 1.56 -0.51
N HIS A 41 4.99 2.19 -1.51
CA HIS A 41 5.66 2.75 -2.68
C HIS A 41 5.34 4.23 -2.82
N GLY A 42 6.38 5.05 -2.93
CA GLY A 42 6.30 6.51 -3.03
C GLY A 42 7.03 6.98 -4.28
N TYR A 43 6.27 7.49 -5.25
CA TYR A 43 6.84 7.99 -6.50
C TYR A 43 7.40 9.41 -6.37
N GLU A 44 6.57 10.36 -5.90
CA GLU A 44 6.93 11.79 -5.83
C GLU A 44 8.14 12.03 -4.91
N GLN A 45 8.23 11.23 -3.84
CA GLN A 45 9.39 11.16 -2.97
C GLN A 45 9.75 9.69 -2.78
N LYS A 46 10.91 9.28 -3.31
CA LYS A 46 11.41 7.92 -3.17
C LYS A 46 11.62 7.58 -1.69
N LEU A 47 11.20 6.38 -1.33
CA LEU A 47 11.27 5.87 0.03
C LEU A 47 12.58 5.08 0.20
N PRO A 48 13.36 5.34 1.27
CA PRO A 48 14.57 4.59 1.54
C PRO A 48 14.23 3.18 2.01
N TRP A 49 14.92 2.20 1.46
CA TRP A 49 15.00 0.83 1.94
C TRP A 49 16.22 0.69 2.83
N TYR A 50 15.99 0.42 4.12
CA TYR A 50 17.04 0.25 5.10
C TYR A 50 17.38 -1.24 5.28
N ARG A 51 18.67 -1.56 5.36
CA ARG A 51 19.18 -2.92 5.55
C ARG A 51 20.13 -3.00 6.75
N GLY A 52 20.33 -4.21 7.26
CA GLY A 52 21.31 -4.48 8.31
C GLY A 52 21.17 -3.53 9.50
N LYS A 53 22.26 -2.83 9.83
CA LYS A 53 22.32 -1.90 10.97
C LYS A 53 21.53 -0.61 10.75
N GLU A 54 21.23 -0.24 9.50
CA GLU A 54 20.43 0.94 9.20
C GLU A 54 18.93 0.69 9.43
N TRP A 55 18.49 -0.56 9.44
CA TRP A 55 17.09 -0.89 9.66
C TRP A 55 16.71 -0.82 11.14
N SER A 56 15.54 -0.23 11.41
CA SER A 56 14.86 -0.32 12.71
C SER A 56 13.35 -0.25 12.48
N TYR A 57 12.58 -0.71 13.47
CA TYR A 57 11.11 -0.65 13.41
C TYR A 57 10.59 0.77 13.13
N LEU A 58 11.14 1.77 13.82
CA LEU A 58 10.78 3.19 13.62
C LEU A 58 11.10 3.66 12.20
N ARG A 59 12.32 3.40 11.70
CA ARG A 59 12.71 3.80 10.35
C ARG A 59 11.86 3.10 9.28
N GLY A 60 11.56 1.82 9.47
CA GLY A 60 10.63 1.08 8.62
C GLY A 60 9.24 1.69 8.62
N GLY A 61 8.65 1.95 9.79
CA GLY A 61 7.34 2.58 9.91
C GLY A 61 7.26 3.94 9.21
N LEU A 62 8.30 4.78 9.35
CA LEU A 62 8.40 6.10 8.70
C LEU A 62 8.64 6.06 7.17
N THR A 63 8.91 4.87 6.62
CA THR A 63 8.97 4.68 5.16
C THR A 63 7.62 4.36 4.54
N THR A 64 6.58 4.17 5.35
CA THR A 64 5.23 4.07 4.82
C THR A 64 4.68 5.46 4.41
N VAL A 65 3.63 5.44 3.60
CA VAL A 65 3.01 6.64 3.02
C VAL A 65 1.52 6.60 3.31
N ASP A 66 1.01 7.60 4.02
CA ASP A 66 -0.43 7.79 4.19
C ASP A 66 -1.09 8.06 2.83
N ARG A 67 -2.30 7.55 2.62
CA ARG A 67 -3.08 7.72 1.38
C ARG A 67 -4.50 8.14 1.71
N ASP A 68 -5.03 9.11 0.96
CA ASP A 68 -6.43 9.53 1.09
C ASP A 68 -7.29 8.81 0.04
N TYR A 69 -8.21 7.96 0.47
CA TYR A 69 -9.12 7.20 -0.39
C TYR A 69 -10.49 7.87 -0.61
N GLY A 70 -10.68 9.11 -0.14
CA GLY A 70 -11.95 9.84 -0.28
C GLY A 70 -13.08 9.18 0.52
N LEU A 71 -14.22 8.91 -0.13
CA LEU A 71 -15.37 8.26 0.53
C LEU A 71 -15.04 6.84 1.06
N LEU A 72 -14.04 6.17 0.49
CA LEU A 72 -13.66 4.82 0.88
C LEU A 72 -12.85 4.76 2.19
N ASN A 73 -12.36 5.90 2.72
CA ASN A 73 -11.55 5.90 3.95
C ASN A 73 -12.25 5.17 5.10
N LYS A 74 -13.51 5.50 5.37
CA LYS A 74 -14.28 4.88 6.47
C LYS A 74 -14.63 3.43 6.19
N ILE A 75 -14.85 3.06 4.93
CA ILE A 75 -15.12 1.66 4.52
C ILE A 75 -13.87 0.81 4.76
N HIS A 76 -12.69 1.38 4.56
CA HIS A 76 -11.41 0.74 4.88
C HIS A 76 -10.94 0.98 6.31
N HIS A 77 -11.82 1.37 7.23
CA HIS A 77 -11.43 1.58 8.63
C HIS A 77 -10.25 2.56 8.77
N ASP A 78 -10.21 3.62 7.96
CA ASP A 78 -9.16 4.64 7.96
C ASP A 78 -7.74 4.09 7.73
N ILE A 79 -7.61 2.99 6.96
CA ILE A 79 -6.31 2.37 6.58
C ILE A 79 -5.30 3.37 6.00
N GLY A 80 -5.78 4.47 5.42
CA GLY A 80 -4.97 5.56 4.90
C GLY A 80 -4.04 6.23 5.92
N THR A 81 -4.28 6.05 7.22
CA THR A 81 -3.42 6.51 8.34
C THR A 81 -2.28 5.53 8.65
N HIS A 82 -1.70 4.97 7.58
CA HIS A 82 -0.82 3.82 7.60
C HIS A 82 0.47 4.03 8.41
N VAL A 83 1.01 5.26 8.43
CA VAL A 83 2.22 5.57 9.21
C VAL A 83 1.99 5.34 10.70
N ILE A 84 0.91 5.90 11.25
CA ILE A 84 0.59 5.72 12.68
C ILE A 84 0.18 4.30 12.98
N HIS A 85 -0.58 3.67 12.07
CA HIS A 85 -0.91 2.25 12.20
C HIS A 85 0.37 1.40 12.32
N HIS A 86 1.39 1.68 11.51
CA HIS A 86 2.66 0.95 11.58
C HIS A 86 3.50 1.26 12.80
N LEU A 87 3.45 2.49 13.34
CA LEU A 87 4.21 2.86 14.53
C LEU A 87 3.53 2.39 15.82
N PHE A 88 2.20 2.34 15.84
CA PHE A 88 1.38 2.04 16.99
C PHE A 88 0.18 1.16 16.60
N PRO A 89 0.41 -0.10 16.17
CA PRO A 89 -0.66 -0.98 15.67
C PRO A 89 -1.71 -1.35 16.71
N GLN A 90 -1.43 -1.11 18.00
CA GLN A 90 -2.35 -1.30 19.12
C GLN A 90 -3.42 -0.22 19.19
N ILE A 91 -3.22 0.95 18.58
CA ILE A 91 -4.25 1.99 18.50
C ILE A 91 -5.35 1.47 17.58
N PRO A 92 -6.60 1.38 18.06
CA PRO A 92 -7.68 0.87 17.24
C PRO A 92 -8.00 1.86 16.11
N HIS A 93 -8.47 1.32 15.00
CA HIS A 93 -8.61 2.06 13.75
C HIS A 93 -9.47 3.34 13.87
N TYR A 94 -10.48 3.34 14.74
CA TYR A 94 -11.38 4.48 14.99
C TYR A 94 -10.73 5.64 15.75
N HIS A 95 -9.52 5.47 16.31
CA HIS A 95 -8.71 6.53 16.89
C HIS A 95 -7.49 6.94 16.04
N LEU A 96 -7.22 6.25 14.91
CA LEU A 96 -6.01 6.52 14.13
C LEU A 96 -5.99 7.94 13.55
N ASN A 97 -7.12 8.47 13.10
CA ASN A 97 -7.19 9.85 12.61
C ASN A 97 -6.82 10.89 13.69
N GLU A 98 -7.22 10.66 14.93
CA GLU A 98 -6.89 11.50 16.07
C GLU A 98 -5.40 11.38 16.42
N ALA A 99 -4.91 10.14 16.52
CA ALA A 99 -3.51 9.83 16.78
C ALA A 99 -2.58 10.43 15.72
N THR A 100 -2.94 10.34 14.43
CA THR A 100 -2.19 10.98 13.33
C THR A 100 -2.13 12.48 13.50
N LYS A 101 -3.25 13.15 13.82
CA LYS A 101 -3.23 14.61 14.07
C LYS A 101 -2.32 14.97 15.24
N ALA A 102 -2.34 14.20 16.32
CA ALA A 102 -1.51 14.43 17.51
C ALA A 102 -0.02 14.16 17.25
N ALA A 103 0.31 13.16 16.42
CA ALA A 103 1.68 12.77 16.12
C ALA A 103 2.36 13.67 15.08
N LYS A 104 1.60 14.29 14.17
CA LYS A 104 2.13 15.16 13.10
C LYS A 104 3.18 16.18 13.58
N PRO A 105 2.96 16.99 14.64
CA PRO A 105 3.96 17.94 15.13
C PRO A 105 5.24 17.27 15.62
N VAL A 106 5.14 16.07 16.18
CA VAL A 106 6.28 15.30 16.71
C VAL A 106 7.08 14.68 15.55
N LEU A 107 6.39 14.13 14.55
CA LEU A 107 7.02 13.56 13.35
C LEU A 107 7.68 14.64 12.48
N GLY A 108 7.12 15.85 12.46
CA GLY A 108 7.67 17.01 11.76
C GLY A 108 8.02 16.69 10.30
N LYS A 109 9.27 16.93 9.91
CA LYS A 109 9.76 16.70 8.54
C LYS A 109 9.70 15.24 8.06
N TYR A 110 9.51 14.28 8.97
CA TYR A 110 9.42 12.86 8.63
C TYR A 110 7.99 12.44 8.24
N TYR A 111 6.98 13.25 8.54
CA TYR A 111 5.61 13.01 8.10
C TYR A 111 5.35 13.63 6.72
N ARG A 112 4.69 12.85 5.85
CA ARG A 112 4.32 13.27 4.49
C ARG A 112 2.82 13.42 4.43
N GLU A 113 2.35 14.65 4.22
CA GLU A 113 0.92 14.91 4.08
C GLU A 113 0.37 14.21 2.83
N PRO A 114 -0.68 13.36 2.97
CA PRO A 114 -1.29 12.74 1.81
C PRO A 114 -1.99 13.78 0.94
N LYS A 115 -1.85 13.65 -0.38
CA LYS A 115 -2.66 14.41 -1.33
C LYS A 115 -4.14 14.08 -1.09
N LYS A 116 -4.96 15.12 -0.94
CA LYS A 116 -6.39 14.95 -0.69
C LYS A 116 -7.12 14.45 -1.92
N SER A 117 -8.02 13.50 -1.68
CA SER A 117 -8.96 12.99 -2.68
C SER A 117 -10.20 13.85 -2.76
N GLY A 118 -10.84 13.86 -3.93
CA GLY A 118 -12.23 14.29 -4.06
C GLY A 118 -13.16 13.18 -3.57
N LEU A 119 -14.31 13.00 -4.23
CA LEU A 119 -15.21 11.88 -3.90
C LEU A 119 -14.52 10.51 -4.05
N ILE A 120 -13.70 10.37 -5.09
CA ILE A 120 -12.92 9.16 -5.41
C ILE A 120 -11.43 9.49 -5.59
N PRO A 121 -10.52 8.53 -5.32
CA PRO A 121 -9.08 8.80 -5.28
C PRO A 121 -8.38 8.65 -6.63
N VAL A 122 -8.80 9.39 -7.64
CA VAL A 122 -8.25 9.29 -9.03
C VAL A 122 -6.72 9.51 -9.06
N HIS A 123 -6.20 10.35 -8.17
CA HIS A 123 -4.77 10.63 -8.10
C HIS A 123 -3.92 9.40 -7.73
N LEU A 124 -4.51 8.39 -7.08
CA LEU A 124 -3.80 7.15 -6.73
C LEU A 124 -3.53 6.27 -7.95
N ILE A 125 -4.35 6.37 -9.00
CA ILE A 125 -4.11 5.66 -10.27
C ILE A 125 -2.77 6.12 -10.86
N ASN A 126 -2.54 7.44 -10.89
CA ASN A 126 -1.27 8.00 -11.37
C ASN A 126 -0.08 7.63 -10.49
N ASN A 127 -0.28 7.49 -9.17
CA ASN A 127 0.77 7.02 -8.27
C ASN A 127 1.13 5.57 -8.57
N LEU A 128 0.12 4.71 -8.74
CA LEU A 128 0.30 3.29 -9.04
C LEU A 128 1.00 3.09 -10.37
N THR A 129 0.50 3.69 -11.46
CA THR A 129 1.06 3.51 -12.80
C THR A 129 2.50 3.99 -12.88
N ARG A 130 2.79 5.20 -12.37
CA ARG A 130 4.17 5.72 -12.37
C ARG A 130 5.11 4.90 -11.51
N SER A 131 4.63 4.38 -10.38
CA SER A 131 5.45 3.51 -9.53
C SER A 131 5.75 2.20 -10.26
N ILE A 132 4.75 1.54 -10.86
CA ILE A 132 4.97 0.31 -11.64
C ILE A 132 5.95 0.55 -12.82
N GLU A 133 5.86 1.70 -13.49
CA GLU A 133 6.74 2.06 -14.62
C GLU A 133 8.19 2.40 -14.24
N GLN A 134 8.46 2.72 -12.96
CA GLN A 134 9.74 3.33 -12.56
C GLN A 134 10.40 2.68 -11.35
N ASP A 135 9.65 1.97 -10.51
CA ASP A 135 10.13 1.28 -9.31
C ASP A 135 10.34 -0.21 -9.59
N HIS A 136 11.30 -0.53 -10.47
CA HIS A 136 11.50 -1.90 -10.93
C HIS A 136 12.33 -2.74 -9.95
N PHE A 137 13.36 -2.15 -9.34
CA PHE A 137 14.24 -2.86 -8.41
C PHE A 137 14.93 -1.94 -7.41
N VAL A 138 15.55 -2.51 -6.39
CA VAL A 138 16.49 -1.83 -5.48
C VAL A 138 17.87 -2.46 -5.64
N SER A 139 18.95 -1.67 -5.58
CA SER A 139 20.31 -2.19 -5.74
C SER A 139 20.66 -3.21 -4.65
N ASP A 140 21.38 -4.28 -4.97
CA ASP A 140 21.92 -5.23 -3.98
C ASP A 140 23.08 -4.65 -3.15
N VAL A 141 23.60 -3.49 -3.52
CA VAL A 141 24.74 -2.83 -2.86
C VAL A 141 24.26 -1.62 -2.05
N GLY A 142 24.73 -1.52 -0.80
CA GLY A 142 24.45 -0.41 0.10
C GLY A 142 23.43 -0.74 1.19
N ASP A 143 23.52 -0.01 2.30
CA ASP A 143 22.68 -0.19 3.49
C ASP A 143 21.40 0.67 3.47
N ILE A 144 21.42 1.76 2.71
CA ILE A 144 20.25 2.62 2.44
C ILE A 144 20.12 2.75 0.94
N VAL A 145 19.11 2.11 0.36
CA VAL A 145 18.88 2.07 -1.08
C VAL A 145 17.51 2.60 -1.44
N TYR A 146 17.28 2.89 -2.72
CA TYR A 146 16.02 3.43 -3.22
C TYR A 146 15.62 2.64 -4.47
N TYR A 147 14.33 2.64 -4.78
CA TYR A 147 13.84 2.08 -6.03
C TYR A 147 14.47 2.77 -7.25
N GLN A 148 14.79 1.96 -8.26
CA GLN A 148 15.44 2.34 -9.49
C GLN A 148 14.65 1.83 -10.69
N THR A 149 14.75 2.58 -11.79
CA THR A 149 14.13 2.23 -13.06
C THR A 149 15.08 1.36 -13.87
N ASP A 150 14.62 0.16 -14.22
CA ASP A 150 15.25 -0.63 -15.26
C ASP A 150 14.83 -0.10 -16.65
N ASN A 151 15.79 0.49 -17.36
CA ASN A 151 15.56 1.06 -18.70
C ASN A 151 15.24 -0.02 -19.74
N ASP A 152 15.72 -1.24 -19.56
CA ASP A 152 15.50 -2.34 -20.51
C ASP A 152 14.06 -2.87 -20.40
N MET A 153 13.48 -2.85 -19.19
CA MET A 153 12.05 -3.17 -18.99
C MET A 153 11.11 -2.03 -19.41
N SER A 154 11.52 -0.77 -19.28
CA SER A 154 10.65 0.39 -19.55
C SER A 154 10.37 0.66 -21.04
N GLY A 155 10.93 -0.15 -21.95
CA GLY A 155 10.80 0.02 -23.41
C GLY A 155 11.43 1.31 -23.97
N LYS A 156 12.03 2.15 -23.11
CA LYS A 156 12.80 3.32 -23.51
C LYS A 156 14.21 2.87 -23.91
N LYS A 157 14.37 2.46 -25.17
CA LYS A 157 15.69 2.26 -25.78
C LYS A 157 16.56 3.48 -25.50
N LYS A 158 17.74 3.26 -24.91
CA LYS A 158 18.82 4.25 -24.83
C LYS A 158 19.05 4.80 -26.24
N ARG A 159 18.75 6.09 -26.45
CA ARG A 159 19.19 6.82 -27.64
C ARG A 159 20.64 7.23 -27.46
#